data_AF-A0A7J3UCQ5-F1
#
_entry.id   AF-A0A7J3UCQ5-F1
#
_cell.length_a   1.000
_cell.length_b   1.000
_cell.length_c   1.000
_cell.angle_alpha   90.00
_cell.angle_beta   90.00
_cell.angle_gamma   90.00
#
_symmetry.space_group_name_H-M   'P 1'
#
loop_
_entity.id
_entity.type
_entity.pdbx_description
1 polymer ?
#
loop_
_entity_poly.entity_id
_entity_poly.type
_entity_poly.pdbx_seq_one_letter_code
_entity_poly.pdbx_strand_id
1 'polypeptide(L)' 'MKRQDKISGAAEIERKAISHIKKYIGRKELFEKCYSMLSAYPSMASIWNIANFAFLGDEKSMEKMAG' A
#
# COMPACT_ATOMS: atom_id res chain seq x y z
N MET A 1 -18.27 -21.06 4.36
CA MET A 1 -17.33 -19.94 4.65
C MET A 1 -17.48 -18.89 3.55
N LYS A 2 -18.08 -17.73 3.85
CA LYS A 2 -18.45 -16.70 2.85
C LYS A 2 -17.21 -15.91 2.43
N ARG A 3 -17.03 -15.71 1.11
CA ARG A 3 -15.88 -15.00 0.51
C ARG A 3 -15.75 -13.51 0.94
N GLN A 4 -16.79 -12.92 1.53
CA GLN A 4 -16.87 -11.49 1.87
C GLN A 4 -15.98 -11.08 3.06
N ASP A 5 -15.77 -11.94 4.06
CA ASP A 5 -14.95 -11.59 5.22
C ASP A 5 -13.47 -11.38 4.87
N LYS A 6 -12.97 -12.15 3.89
CA LYS A 6 -11.61 -11.99 3.36
C LYS A 6 -11.41 -10.68 2.59
N ILE A 7 -12.46 -10.21 1.90
CA ILE A 7 -12.41 -8.97 1.10
C ILE A 7 -12.31 -7.75 2.02
N SER A 8 -13.04 -7.75 3.14
CA SER A 8 -12.98 -6.67 4.13
C SER A 8 -11.58 -6.53 4.74
N GLY A 9 -10.92 -7.65 5.04
CA GLY A 9 -9.54 -7.63 5.58
C GLY A 9 -8.51 -7.09 4.59
N ALA A 10 -8.53 -7.54 3.33
CA ALA A 10 -7.58 -7.07 2.32
C ALA A 10 -7.73 -5.56 2.03
N ALA A 11 -8.96 -5.08 1.86
CA ALA A 11 -9.24 -3.67 1.61
C ALA A 11 -8.89 -2.76 2.81
N GLU A 12 -9.00 -3.26 4.04
CA GLU A 12 -8.55 -2.53 5.23
C GLU A 12 -7.03 -2.45 5.30
N ILE A 13 -6.33 -3.55 5.01
CA ILE A 13 -4.86 -3.59 4.95
C ILE A 13 -4.35 -2.61 3.90
N GLU A 14 -4.94 -2.58 2.71
CA GLU A 14 -4.58 -1.65 1.62
C GLU A 14 -4.75 -0.18 2.04
N ARG A 15 -5.89 0.17 2.66
CA ARG A 15 -6.13 1.54 3.15
C ARG A 15 -5.12 1.97 4.21
N LYS A 16 -4.79 1.07 5.14
CA LYS A 16 -3.76 1.33 6.16
C LYS A 16 -2.37 1.48 5.53
N ALA A 17 -2.03 0.62 4.58
CA ALA A 17 -0.80 0.69 3.80
C ALA A 17 -0.64 2.04 3.11
N ILE A 18 -1.63 2.46 2.31
CA ILE A 18 -1.63 3.75 1.61
C ILE A 18 -1.50 4.91 2.62
N SER A 19 -2.28 4.90 3.70
CA SER A 19 -2.25 5.96 4.72
C SER A 19 -0.90 6.04 5.44
N HIS A 20 -0.22 4.91 5.61
CA HIS A 20 1.12 4.84 6.19
C HIS A 20 2.18 5.40 5.23
N ILE A 21 2.24 4.89 4.00
CA ILE A 21 3.31 5.20 3.05
C ILE A 21 3.20 6.59 2.44
N LYS A 22 1.99 7.17 2.30
CA LYS A 22 1.79 8.48 1.67
C LYS A 22 2.60 9.61 2.32
N LYS A 23 2.84 9.51 3.64
CA LYS A 23 3.59 10.51 4.42
C LYS A 23 5.08 10.55 4.07
N TYR A 24 5.56 9.53 3.36
CA TYR A 24 6.95 9.32 3.02
C TYR A 24 7.23 9.49 1.53
N ILE A 25 6.23 9.81 0.70
CA ILE A 25 6.42 10.08 -0.73
C ILE A 25 7.46 11.20 -0.91
N GLY A 26 8.42 10.99 -1.80
CA GLY A 26 9.55 11.91 -2.02
C GLY A 26 10.61 11.92 -0.92
N ARG A 27 10.47 11.12 0.15
CA ARG A 27 11.46 10.99 1.23
C ARG A 27 12.32 9.74 1.07
N LYS A 28 13.54 9.77 1.61
CA LYS A 28 14.47 8.63 1.55
C LYS A 28 13.93 7.41 2.30
N GLU A 29 13.15 7.64 3.35
CA GLU A 29 12.54 6.63 4.21
C GLU A 29 11.44 5.81 3.51
N LEU A 30 10.96 6.24 2.33
CA LEU A 30 9.92 5.53 1.58
C LEU A 30 10.31 4.07 1.30
N PHE A 31 11.57 3.85 0.91
CA PHE A 31 12.11 2.52 0.64
C PHE A 31 11.96 1.58 1.83
N GLU A 32 12.39 2.01 3.01
CA GLU A 32 12.32 1.20 4.22
C GLU A 32 10.88 0.90 4.63
N LYS A 33 9.96 1.87 4.49
CA LYS A 33 8.55 1.67 4.82
C LYS A 33 7.87 0.71 3.86
N CYS A 34 8.11 0.85 2.56
CA CYS A 34 7.61 -0.09 1.55
C CYS A 34 8.20 -1.49 1.78
N TYR A 35 9.50 -1.60 2.04
CA TYR A 35 10.15 -2.89 2.32
C TYR A 35 9.52 -3.59 3.53
N SER A 36 9.40 -2.89 4.67
CA SER A 36 8.77 -3.44 5.88
C SER A 36 7.33 -3.91 5.62
N MET A 37 6.57 -3.18 4.81
CA MET A 37 5.20 -3.53 4.46
C MET A 37 5.13 -4.76 3.56
N LEU A 38 6.02 -4.87 2.58
CA LEU A 38 6.13 -6.04 1.69
C LEU A 38 6.56 -7.29 2.46
N SER A 39 7.47 -7.15 3.44
CA SER A 39 7.86 -8.25 4.32
C SER A 39 6.72 -8.74 5.21
N ALA A 40 5.83 -7.84 5.65
CA ALA A 40 4.67 -8.21 6.48
C ALA A 40 3.55 -8.89 5.67
N TYR A 41 3.39 -8.52 4.39
CA TYR A 41 2.33 -9.04 3.51
C TYR A 41 2.89 -9.55 2.17
N PRO A 42 3.81 -10.53 2.16
CA PRO A 42 4.55 -10.92 0.96
C PRO A 42 3.67 -11.49 -0.15
N SER A 43 2.53 -12.10 0.22
CA SER A 43 1.57 -12.70 -0.72
C SER A 43 0.48 -11.75 -1.22
N MET A 44 0.43 -10.49 -0.75
CA MET A 44 -0.59 -9.53 -1.19
C MET A 44 -0.09 -8.72 -2.38
N ALA A 45 -0.50 -9.11 -3.59
CA ALA A 45 -0.16 -8.40 -4.82
C ALA A 45 -0.58 -6.91 -4.81
N SER A 46 -1.66 -6.57 -4.11
CA SER A 46 -2.09 -5.17 -3.96
C SER A 46 -1.10 -4.31 -3.17
N ILE A 47 -0.42 -4.88 -2.16
CA ILE A 47 0.62 -4.19 -1.40
C ILE A 47 1.86 -3.95 -2.26
N TRP A 48 2.23 -4.90 -3.13
CA TRP A 48 3.27 -4.70 -4.15
C TRP A 48 2.94 -3.55 -5.09
N ASN A 49 1.69 -3.50 -5.57
CA ASN A 49 1.26 -2.41 -6.43
C ASN A 49 1.34 -1.06 -5.70
N ILE A 50 0.82 -0.98 -4.47
CA ILE A 50 0.91 0.24 -3.64
C ILE A 50 2.36 0.72 -3.50
N ALA A 51 3.30 -0.17 -3.19
CA ALA A 51 4.71 0.18 -3.10
C ALA A 51 5.26 0.70 -4.45
N ASN A 52 4.99 0.01 -5.55
CA ASN A 52 5.43 0.43 -6.88
C ASN A 52 4.86 1.80 -7.27
N PHE A 53 3.57 2.06 -7.01
CA PHE A 53 2.96 3.35 -7.27
C PHE A 53 3.55 4.46 -6.40
N ALA A 54 3.96 4.15 -5.17
CA ALA A 54 4.63 5.13 -4.32
C ALA A 54 6.00 5.56 -4.86
N PHE A 55 6.73 4.66 -5.54
CA PHE A 55 8.02 4.99 -6.16
C PHE A 55 7.88 5.63 -7.55
N LEU A 56 6.86 5.22 -8.31
CA LEU A 56 6.63 5.69 -9.67
C LEU A 56 5.80 6.98 -9.73
N GLY A 57 5.02 7.25 -8.69
CA GLY A 57 4.03 8.31 -8.65
C GLY A 57 4.52 9.56 -7.91
N ASP A 58 4.30 10.71 -8.54
CA ASP A 58 4.09 11.97 -7.82
C ASP A 58 2.83 11.84 -6.94
N GLU A 59 2.69 12.61 -5.86
CA GLU A 59 1.67 12.45 -4.80
C GLU A 59 0.22 12.24 -5.33
N LYS A 60 -0.10 12.85 -6.49
CA LYS A 60 -1.38 12.70 -7.24
C LYS A 60 -1.71 11.28 -7.68
N SER A 61 -0.73 10.44 -7.97
CA SER A 61 -0.94 9.06 -8.41
C SER A 61 -1.45 8.18 -7.27
N MET A 62 -1.10 8.51 -6.02
CA MET A 62 -1.55 7.78 -4.84
C MET A 62 -2.99 8.14 -4.44
N GLU A 63 -3.43 9.38 -4.66
CA GLU A 63 -4.82 9.79 -4.42
C GLU A 63 -5.83 9.04 -5.30
N LYS A 64 -5.46 8.76 -6.56
CA LYS A 64 -6.30 7.97 -7.49
C LYS A 64 -6.49 6.51 -7.06
N MET A 65 -5.65 5.98 -6.17
CA MET A 65 -5.79 4.62 -5.66
C MET A 65 -6.58 4.52 -4.35
N ALA A 66 -6.74 5.63 -3.63
CA ALA A 66 -7.45 5.70 -2.36
C ALA A 66 -8.94 6.03 -2.50
N GLY A 67 -9.36 6.47 -3.70
CA GLY A 67 -10.73 6.84 -4.06
C GLY A 67 -11.53 5.69 -4.66
#